data_AF-A0A966AZ37-F1
#
_entry.id   AF-A0A966AZ37-F1
#
_cell.length_a   1.000
_cell.length_b   1.000
_cell.length_c   1.000
_cell.angle_alpha   90.00
_cell.angle_beta   90.00
_cell.angle_gamma   90.00
#
_symmetry.space_group_name_H-M   'P 1'
#
loop_
_entity.id
_entity.type
_entity.pdbx_description
1 polymer ?
#
loop_
_entity_poly.entity_id
_entity_poly.type
_entity_poly.pdbx_seq_one_letter_code
_entity_poly.pdbx_strand_id
1 'polypeptide(L)'
;MSISTRKGDNGETDLMFGRRVAKNHPRIIALGAVDELNALLGIVLTHCGDQSEIKERTVSIQNDLIVLMGEIGTLPEDISRYEEKGFNRFGIGKLEKIDQWILIIESKDIKIEGWALPGSSGLQLSASLDHARVVCRRVERECTGLINELDP
;
A
#
# COMPACT_ATOMS: atom_id res chain seq x y z
N MET A 1 26.37 -3.63 5.05
CA MET A 1 26.16 -2.52 4.09
C MET A 1 25.56 -1.34 4.84
N SER A 2 25.94 -0.11 4.50
CA SER A 2 25.31 1.10 5.06
C SER A 2 23.94 1.31 4.42
N ILE A 3 22.93 1.67 5.24
CA ILE A 3 21.60 2.08 4.75
C ILE A 3 21.70 3.43 4.03
N SER A 4 22.52 4.36 4.54
CA SER A 4 22.76 5.67 3.93
C SER A 4 23.96 5.59 2.97
N THR A 5 23.68 5.40 1.67
CA THR A 5 24.71 5.28 0.62
C THR A 5 25.13 6.61 0.01
N ARG A 6 24.41 7.71 0.29
CA ARG A 6 24.58 9.04 -0.32
C ARG A 6 24.39 9.09 -1.85
N LYS A 7 24.12 7.96 -2.52
CA LYS A 7 23.89 7.94 -3.97
C LYS A 7 22.76 8.87 -4.38
N GLY A 8 21.75 9.10 -3.54
CA GLY A 8 20.59 9.92 -3.87
C GLY A 8 20.69 11.40 -3.49
N ASP A 9 21.85 11.87 -3.03
CA ASP A 9 22.01 13.26 -2.55
C ASP A 9 21.85 14.28 -3.69
N ASN A 10 22.01 13.87 -4.95
CA ASN A 10 21.76 14.67 -6.14
C ASN A 10 20.27 14.79 -6.53
N GLY A 11 19.36 14.22 -5.74
CA GLY A 11 17.91 14.27 -6.03
C GLY A 11 17.38 13.10 -6.85
N GLU A 12 18.20 12.09 -7.15
CA GLU A 12 17.78 10.89 -7.88
C GLU A 12 17.74 9.64 -6.99
N THR A 13 17.11 8.58 -7.49
CA THR A 13 17.05 7.27 -6.84
C THR A 13 17.01 6.15 -7.87
N ASP A 14 17.33 4.93 -7.42
CA ASP A 14 17.23 3.73 -8.25
C ASP A 14 15.85 3.09 -8.05
N LEU A 15 15.19 2.76 -9.15
CA LEU A 15 14.13 1.77 -9.25
C LEU A 15 14.75 0.35 -9.27
N MET A 16 13.90 -0.67 -9.42
CA MET A 16 14.36 -2.04 -9.66
C MET A 16 15.29 -2.10 -10.87
N PHE A 17 16.22 -3.06 -10.84
CA PHE A 17 17.20 -3.31 -11.89
C PHE A 17 18.15 -2.15 -12.22
N GLY A 18 18.28 -1.18 -11.31
CA GLY A 18 19.24 -0.07 -11.43
C GLY A 18 18.78 1.04 -12.37
N ARG A 19 17.49 1.13 -12.65
CA ARG A 19 16.92 2.22 -13.46
C ARG A 19 16.89 3.50 -12.64
N ARG A 20 17.60 4.53 -13.07
CA ARG A 20 17.76 5.79 -12.34
C ARG A 20 16.68 6.78 -12.72
N VAL A 21 16.01 7.37 -11.73
CA VAL A 21 14.98 8.42 -11.93
C VAL A 21 15.10 9.52 -10.89
N ALA A 22 14.53 10.69 -11.16
CA ALA A 22 14.40 11.76 -10.16
C ALA A 22 13.49 11.32 -9.00
N LYS A 23 13.74 11.80 -7.78
CA LYS A 23 12.94 11.47 -6.59
C LYS A 23 11.49 11.97 -6.64
N ASN A 24 11.22 12.98 -7.48
CA ASN A 24 9.87 13.46 -7.76
C ASN A 24 9.23 12.80 -8.99
N HIS A 25 9.85 11.75 -9.55
CA HIS A 25 9.24 10.98 -10.62
C HIS A 25 7.92 10.37 -10.12
N PRO A 26 6.82 10.41 -10.90
CA PRO A 26 5.49 9.96 -10.46
C PRO A 26 5.48 8.51 -9.96
N ARG A 27 6.25 7.63 -10.59
CA ARG A 27 6.49 6.26 -10.09
C ARG A 27 7.05 6.20 -8.66
N ILE A 28 7.99 7.08 -8.31
CA ILE A 28 8.55 7.18 -6.95
C ILE A 28 7.53 7.77 -5.98
N ILE A 29 6.73 8.75 -6.44
CA ILE A 29 5.65 9.33 -5.64
C ILE A 29 4.60 8.26 -5.29
N ALA A 30 4.13 7.49 -6.29
CA ALA A 30 3.20 6.38 -6.10
C ALA A 30 3.80 5.30 -5.18
N LEU A 31 5.05 4.90 -5.44
CA LEU A 31 5.77 3.93 -4.59
C LEU A 31 5.85 4.40 -3.13
N GLY A 32 6.23 5.65 -2.90
CA GLY A 32 6.32 6.23 -1.57
C GLY A 32 4.97 6.35 -0.87
N ALA A 33 3.90 6.65 -1.60
CA ALA A 33 2.55 6.67 -1.04
C ALA A 33 2.11 5.27 -0.57
N VAL A 34 2.39 4.21 -1.35
CA VAL A 34 2.13 2.82 -0.95
C VAL A 34 2.91 2.47 0.32
N ASP A 35 4.20 2.85 0.39
CA ASP A 35 5.03 2.60 1.58
C ASP A 35 4.51 3.35 2.81
N GLU A 36 4.01 4.58 2.64
CA GLU A 36 3.40 5.35 3.73
C GLU A 36 2.14 4.67 4.28
N LEU A 37 1.27 4.15 3.41
CA LEU A 37 0.13 3.33 3.85
C LEU A 37 0.62 2.10 4.61
N ASN A 38 1.62 1.40 4.07
CA ASN A 38 2.17 0.20 4.67
C ASN A 38 2.75 0.47 6.07
N ALA A 39 3.48 1.57 6.24
CA ALA A 39 4.01 2.01 7.53
C ALA A 39 2.90 2.39 8.52
N LEU A 40 1.85 3.08 8.06
CA LEU A 40 0.70 3.44 8.88
C LEU A 40 -0.09 2.22 9.37
N LEU A 41 -0.23 1.18 8.53
CA LEU A 41 -0.78 -0.11 8.97
C LEU A 41 0.08 -0.77 10.06
N GLY A 42 1.39 -0.50 10.10
CA GLY A 42 2.25 -0.89 11.21
C GLY A 42 1.80 -0.28 12.55
N ILE A 43 1.31 0.96 12.55
CA ILE A 43 0.74 1.60 13.75
C ILE A 43 -0.57 0.91 14.16
N VAL A 44 -1.42 0.55 13.19
CA VAL A 44 -2.66 -0.22 13.46
C VAL A 44 -2.35 -1.51 14.22
N LEU A 45 -1.31 -2.25 13.80
CA LEU A 45 -0.91 -3.49 14.46
C LEU A 45 -0.52 -3.32 15.93
N THR A 46 0.05 -2.17 16.31
CA THR A 46 0.44 -1.91 17.72
C THR A 46 -0.76 -1.81 18.66
N HIS A 47 -1.97 -1.64 18.12
CA HIS A 47 -3.21 -1.54 18.88
C HIS A 47 -4.11 -2.78 18.74
N CYS A 48 -3.66 -3.82 18.02
CA CYS A 48 -4.40 -5.07 17.88
C CYS A 48 -4.04 -6.05 19.01
N GLY A 49 -5.05 -6.79 19.49
CA GLY A 49 -4.81 -7.97 20.35
C GLY A 49 -4.15 -9.12 19.57
N ASP A 50 -3.52 -10.06 20.28
CA ASP A 50 -2.67 -11.09 19.68
C ASP A 50 -3.40 -12.08 18.76
N GLN A 51 -4.68 -12.34 19.02
CA GLN A 51 -5.55 -13.22 18.21
C GLN A 51 -6.66 -12.43 17.50
N SER A 52 -6.35 -11.19 17.12
CA SER A 52 -7.30 -10.32 16.42
C SER A 52 -7.33 -10.63 14.93
N GLU A 53 -8.53 -10.88 14.39
CA GLU A 53 -8.77 -10.97 12.95
C GLU A 53 -8.29 -9.70 12.20
N ILE A 54 -8.36 -8.53 12.84
CA ILE A 54 -7.84 -7.27 12.27
C ILE A 54 -6.32 -7.34 12.11
N LYS A 55 -5.60 -7.92 13.06
CA LYS A 55 -4.14 -8.11 12.99
C LYS A 55 -3.76 -8.99 11.80
N GLU A 56 -4.43 -10.14 11.68
CA GLU A 56 -4.19 -11.10 10.59
C GLU A 56 -4.46 -10.48 9.22
N ARG A 57 -5.61 -9.83 9.05
CA ARG A 57 -5.97 -9.14 7.80
C ARG A 57 -5.00 -8.01 7.50
N THR A 58 -4.61 -7.21 8.49
CA THR A 58 -3.67 -6.10 8.32
C THR A 58 -2.30 -6.58 7.88
N VAL A 59 -1.74 -7.63 8.51
CA VAL A 59 -0.46 -8.24 8.09
C VAL A 59 -0.57 -8.78 6.66
N SER A 60 -1.69 -9.42 6.32
CA SER A 60 -1.94 -9.91 4.97
C SER A 60 -1.94 -8.77 3.93
N ILE A 61 -2.58 -7.64 4.25
CA ILE A 61 -2.58 -6.44 3.40
C ILE A 61 -1.17 -5.85 3.28
N GLN A 62 -0.41 -5.72 4.38
CA GLN A 62 0.96 -5.20 4.32
C GLN A 62 1.87 -6.03 3.39
N ASN A 63 1.75 -7.36 3.44
CA ASN A 63 2.47 -8.24 2.51
C ASN A 63 2.05 -8.03 1.05
N ASP A 64 0.75 -7.81 0.79
CA ASP A 64 0.25 -7.50 -0.53
C ASP A 64 0.73 -6.12 -1.03
N LEU A 65 0.83 -5.12 -0.14
CA LEU A 65 1.41 -3.81 -0.46
C LEU A 65 2.91 -3.90 -0.78
N ILE A 66 3.67 -4.78 -0.12
CA ILE A 66 5.08 -5.04 -0.47
C ILE A 66 5.21 -5.61 -1.89
N VAL A 67 4.33 -6.52 -2.26
CA VAL A 67 4.26 -7.04 -3.64
C VAL A 67 3.94 -5.91 -4.62
N LEU A 68 2.94 -5.08 -4.32
CA LEU A 68 2.57 -3.93 -5.14
C LEU A 68 3.74 -2.94 -5.30
N MET A 69 4.47 -2.64 -4.22
CA MET A 69 5.65 -1.77 -4.27
C MET A 69 6.74 -2.33 -5.19
N GLY A 70 6.98 -3.64 -5.15
CA GLY A 70 7.94 -4.28 -6.05
C GLY A 70 7.55 -4.15 -7.53
N GLU A 71 6.27 -4.28 -7.84
CA GLU A 71 5.73 -4.11 -9.19
C GLU A 71 5.79 -2.65 -9.64
N ILE A 72 5.32 -1.68 -8.82
CA ILE A 72 5.41 -0.25 -9.13
C ILE A 72 6.87 0.18 -9.31
N GLY A 73 7.78 -0.35 -8.49
CA GLY A 73 9.22 -0.10 -8.57
C GLY A 73 9.89 -0.66 -9.82
N THR A 74 9.17 -1.38 -10.69
CA THR A 74 9.69 -1.98 -11.92
C THR A 74 9.14 -1.26 -13.15
N LEU A 75 10.02 -0.95 -14.11
CA LEU A 75 9.61 -0.37 -15.39
C LEU A 75 8.93 -1.42 -16.28
N PRO A 76 7.97 -1.04 -17.15
CA PRO A 76 7.26 -1.98 -18.02
C PRO A 76 8.20 -2.89 -18.84
N GLU A 77 9.29 -2.33 -19.37
CA GLU A 77 10.29 -3.07 -20.16
C GLU A 77 11.10 -4.09 -19.34
N ASP A 78 11.10 -4.00 -18.01
CA ASP A 78 11.81 -4.90 -17.11
C ASP A 78 10.88 -5.93 -16.42
N ILE A 79 9.58 -5.96 -16.73
CA ILE A 79 8.62 -6.87 -16.09
C ILE A 79 8.96 -8.35 -16.35
N SER A 80 9.38 -8.71 -17.57
CA SER A 80 9.80 -10.10 -17.84
C SER A 80 10.99 -10.51 -16.97
N ARG A 81 11.96 -9.60 -16.78
CA ARG A 81 13.11 -9.84 -15.89
C ARG A 81 12.69 -9.95 -14.43
N TYR A 82 11.65 -9.22 -14.02
CA TYR A 82 11.07 -9.29 -12.68
C TYR A 82 10.46 -10.66 -12.39
N GLU A 83 9.68 -11.18 -13.33
CA GLU A 83 9.07 -12.52 -13.25
C GLU A 83 10.13 -13.63 -13.31
N GLU A 84 11.13 -13.53 -14.19
CA GLU A 84 12.26 -14.48 -14.28
C GLU A 84 13.07 -14.58 -12.98
N LYS A 85 13.11 -13.49 -12.19
CA LYS A 85 13.75 -13.46 -10.87
C LYS A 85 12.87 -14.05 -9.75
N GLY A 86 11.67 -14.51 -10.08
CA GLY A 86 10.73 -15.15 -9.15
C GLY A 86 9.96 -14.15 -8.29
N PHE A 87 9.92 -12.87 -8.65
CA PHE A 87 9.08 -11.91 -7.96
C PHE A 87 7.62 -12.05 -8.41
N ASN A 88 6.70 -12.00 -7.45
CA ASN A 88 5.28 -12.10 -7.72
C ASN A 88 4.71 -10.75 -8.16
N ARG A 89 3.74 -10.78 -9.07
CA ARG A 89 2.90 -9.61 -9.39
C ARG A 89 1.68 -9.53 -8.50
N PHE A 90 1.08 -8.35 -8.43
CA PHE A 90 -0.19 -8.14 -7.77
C PHE A 90 -1.31 -8.79 -8.61
N GLY A 91 -1.72 -10.01 -8.21
CA GLY A 91 -2.72 -10.80 -8.93
C GLY A 91 -4.17 -10.60 -8.45
N ILE A 92 -5.14 -10.96 -9.30
CA ILE A 92 -6.60 -10.84 -9.04
C ILE A 92 -7.02 -11.53 -7.74
N GLY A 93 -6.43 -12.67 -7.40
CA GLY A 93 -6.77 -13.40 -6.16
C GLY A 93 -6.54 -12.61 -4.87
N LYS A 94 -5.71 -11.55 -4.88
CA LYS A 94 -5.56 -10.64 -3.74
C LYS A 94 -6.80 -9.75 -3.54
N LEU A 95 -7.47 -9.37 -4.63
CA LEU A 95 -8.71 -8.58 -4.60
C LEU A 95 -9.89 -9.41 -4.11
N GLU A 96 -10.03 -10.63 -4.61
CA GLU A 96 -11.11 -11.55 -4.20
C GLU A 96 -11.15 -11.77 -2.67
N LYS A 97 -9.97 -11.84 -2.04
CA LYS A 97 -9.83 -11.94 -0.60
C LYS A 97 -10.36 -10.69 0.14
N ILE A 98 -10.10 -9.49 -0.40
CA ILE A 98 -10.62 -8.23 0.15
C ILE A 98 -12.15 -8.21 0.02
N ASP A 99 -12.69 -8.60 -1.14
CA ASP A 99 -14.14 -8.67 -1.37
C ASP A 99 -14.81 -9.62 -0.37
N GLN A 100 -14.23 -10.80 -0.14
CA GLN A 100 -14.72 -11.73 0.88
C GLN A 100 -14.72 -11.12 2.29
N TRP A 101 -13.68 -10.38 2.67
CA TRP A 101 -13.63 -9.72 3.97
C TRP A 101 -14.64 -8.59 4.12
N ILE A 102 -14.91 -7.83 3.05
CA ILE A 102 -15.94 -6.80 3.01
C ILE A 102 -17.30 -7.44 3.24
N LEU A 103 -17.64 -8.51 2.50
CA LEU A 103 -18.90 -9.24 2.65
C LEU A 103 -19.09 -9.75 4.09
N ILE A 104 -18.05 -10.30 4.71
CA ILE A 104 -18.08 -10.75 6.11
C ILE A 104 -18.36 -9.57 7.06
N ILE A 105 -17.75 -8.40 6.84
CA ILE A 105 -17.97 -7.22 7.68
C ILE A 105 -19.40 -6.68 7.51
N GLU A 106 -19.86 -6.55 6.27
CA GLU A 106 -21.20 -6.02 5.94
C GLU A 106 -22.32 -6.94 6.45
N SER A 107 -22.10 -8.26 6.49
CA SER A 107 -23.06 -9.23 7.02
C SER A 107 -23.36 -9.07 8.52
N LYS A 108 -22.61 -8.25 9.27
CA LYS A 108 -22.76 -8.07 10.73
C LYS A 108 -23.93 -7.14 11.13
N ASP A 109 -24.87 -6.87 10.22
CA ASP A 109 -26.03 -5.96 10.40
C ASP A 109 -25.62 -4.59 10.98
N ILE A 110 -24.55 -4.01 10.42
CA ILE A 110 -24.03 -2.71 10.86
C ILE A 110 -24.96 -1.62 10.33
N LYS A 111 -25.73 -0.98 11.22
CA LYS A 111 -26.54 0.20 10.88
C LYS A 111 -25.69 1.47 10.98
N ILE A 112 -25.45 2.11 9.84
CA ILE A 112 -24.80 3.42 9.76
C ILE A 112 -25.86 4.45 9.39
N GLU A 113 -26.18 5.35 10.32
CA GLU A 113 -27.02 6.51 10.03
C GLU A 113 -26.14 7.75 9.80
N GLY A 114 -26.25 8.35 8.62
CA GLY A 114 -25.48 9.55 8.27
C GLY A 114 -23.99 9.31 8.07
N TRP A 115 -23.19 10.35 8.30
CA TRP A 115 -21.74 10.30 8.12
C TRP A 115 -21.04 9.80 9.39
N ALA A 116 -20.15 8.82 9.25
CA ALA A 116 -19.26 8.43 10.33
C ALA A 116 -18.24 9.55 10.59
N LEU A 117 -18.11 9.97 11.86
CA LEU A 117 -17.05 10.86 12.29
C LEU A 117 -15.79 10.03 12.62
N PRO A 118 -14.67 10.20 11.88
CA PRO A 118 -13.45 9.44 12.12
C PRO A 118 -12.99 9.48 13.58
N GLY A 119 -12.76 8.31 14.18
CA GLY A 119 -12.34 8.19 15.57
C GLY A 119 -13.43 8.41 16.63
N SER A 120 -14.71 8.60 16.27
CA SER A 120 -15.79 8.85 17.23
C SER A 120 -16.02 7.73 18.24
N SER A 121 -15.52 6.52 17.97
CA SER A 121 -15.54 5.40 18.91
C SER A 121 -14.63 5.60 20.13
N GLY A 122 -13.70 6.56 20.08
CA GLY A 122 -12.67 6.78 21.12
C GLY A 122 -11.58 5.70 21.15
N LEU A 123 -11.64 4.70 20.26
CA LEU A 123 -10.67 3.62 20.18
C LEU A 123 -9.52 4.00 19.26
N GLN A 124 -8.29 3.92 19.76
CA GLN A 124 -7.07 4.19 18.98
C GLN A 124 -7.01 3.31 17.71
N LEU A 125 -7.40 2.04 17.82
CA LEU A 125 -7.45 1.12 16.68
C LEU A 125 -8.40 1.62 15.57
N SER A 126 -9.59 2.08 15.95
CA SER A 126 -10.59 2.62 15.01
C SER A 126 -10.08 3.90 14.34
N ALA A 127 -9.53 4.83 15.12
CA ALA A 127 -8.99 6.08 14.59
C ALA A 127 -7.80 5.84 13.64
N SER A 128 -6.92 4.89 13.96
CA SER A 128 -5.80 4.51 13.08
C SER A 128 -6.29 3.86 11.78
N LEU A 129 -7.34 3.05 11.81
CA LEU A 129 -7.96 2.49 10.60
C LEU A 129 -8.64 3.57 9.74
N ASP A 130 -9.30 4.55 10.37
CA ASP A 130 -9.84 5.71 9.66
C ASP A 130 -8.75 6.53 8.96
N HIS A 131 -7.60 6.70 9.62
CA HIS A 131 -6.44 7.35 9.03
C HIS A 131 -5.87 6.53 7.86
N ALA A 132 -5.72 5.21 8.04
CA ALA A 132 -5.26 4.31 6.99
C ALA A 132 -6.18 4.36 5.75
N ARG A 133 -7.50 4.45 5.95
CA ARG A 133 -8.48 4.60 4.86
C ARG A 133 -8.23 5.85 4.02
N VAL A 134 -7.98 7.01 4.63
CA VAL A 134 -7.76 8.25 3.86
C VAL A 134 -6.39 8.27 3.17
N VAL A 135 -5.37 7.66 3.78
CA VAL A 135 -4.05 7.47 3.14
C VAL A 135 -4.17 6.50 1.96
N CYS A 136 -4.90 5.40 2.10
CA CYS A 136 -5.18 4.46 1.00
C CYS A 136 -5.83 5.18 -0.20
N ARG A 137 -6.79 6.08 0.03
CA ARG A 137 -7.37 6.91 -1.04
C ARG A 137 -6.38 7.87 -1.67
N ARG A 138 -5.33 8.30 -0.96
CA ARG A 138 -4.23 9.07 -1.57
C ARG A 138 -3.36 8.17 -2.42
N VAL A 139 -3.01 6.98 -1.94
CA VAL A 139 -2.30 5.97 -2.73
C VAL A 139 -3.01 5.72 -4.06
N GLU A 140 -4.32 5.52 -4.02
CA GLU A 140 -5.15 5.35 -5.21
C GLU A 140 -4.93 6.48 -6.23
N ARG A 141 -4.99 7.75 -5.78
CA ARG A 141 -4.76 8.90 -6.67
C ARG A 141 -3.36 8.96 -7.25
N GLU A 142 -2.32 8.68 -6.47
CA GLU A 142 -0.94 8.69 -6.96
C GLU A 142 -0.70 7.55 -7.97
N CYS A 143 -1.28 6.37 -7.73
CA CYS A 143 -1.24 5.24 -8.67
C CYS A 143 -2.00 5.56 -9.96
N THR A 144 -3.19 6.16 -9.87
CA THR A 144 -3.92 6.63 -11.06
C THR A 144 -3.12 7.68 -11.84
N GLY A 145 -2.48 8.62 -11.14
CA GLY A 145 -1.59 9.62 -11.75
C GLY A 145 -0.46 8.96 -12.55
N LEU A 146 0.20 7.95 -11.95
CA LEU A 146 1.21 7.15 -12.65
C LEU A 146 0.65 6.45 -13.89
N ILE A 147 -0.52 5.81 -13.80
CA ILE A 147 -1.13 5.11 -14.94
C ILE A 147 -1.42 6.07 -16.09
N ASN A 148 -2.01 7.23 -15.79
CA ASN A 148 -2.34 8.24 -16.80
C ASN A 148 -1.10 8.83 -17.50
N GLU A 149 0.07 8.85 -16.85
CA GLU A 149 1.31 9.24 -17.52
C GLU A 149 1.90 8.15 -18.42
N LEU A 150 1.62 6.88 -18.13
CA LEU A 150 2.08 5.74 -18.92
C LEU A 150 1.16 5.46 -20.12
N ASP A 151 -0.10 5.89 -20.06
CA ASP A 151 -1.13 5.79 -21.11
C ASP A 151 -1.81 7.16 -21.32
N PRO A 152 -1.11 8.13 -21.94
CA PRO A 152 -1.53 9.53 -22.05
C PRO A 152 -2.69 9.79 -23.03
#